data_AF-A0AA88WYA2-F1
#
_entry.id   AF-A0AA88WYA2-F1
#
_cell.length_a   1.000
_cell.length_b   1.000
_cell.length_c   1.000
_cell.angle_alpha   90.00
_cell.angle_beta   90.00
_cell.angle_gamma   90.00
#
_symmetry.space_group_name_H-M   'P 1'
#
loop_
_entity.id
_entity.type
_entity.pdbx_description
1 polymer ?
#
loop_
_entity_poly.entity_id
_entity_poly.type
_entity_poly.pdbx_seq_one_letter_code
_entity_poly.pdbx_strand_id
1 'polypeptide(L)'
;MALCSHSSLKDLCAPSSSKTIPYNNGRSHSRLTRRIRMSSGGGQLATYEEGKLERPSWTGETPLSRLVGALISFKPLFSVLKLGARQVLISTAEKTNIPWRDMTREILESDVYKEMDTIQNASVEYPD
;
A
#
# COMPACT_ATOMS: atom_id res chain seq x y z
N MET A 1 -6.23 -1.46 65.54
CA MET A 1 -7.44 -2.28 65.72
C MET A 1 -8.03 -2.58 64.35
N ALA A 2 -8.25 -3.87 64.09
CA ALA A 2 -9.02 -4.53 63.00
C ALA A 2 -8.61 -4.21 61.54
N LEU A 3 -8.02 -5.10 60.73
CA LEU A 3 -8.32 -6.49 60.31
C LEU A 3 -9.37 -6.62 59.17
N CYS A 4 -8.89 -7.26 58.08
CA CYS A 4 -9.61 -8.13 57.13
C CYS A 4 -10.55 -7.45 56.11
N SER A 5 -10.76 -7.92 54.87
CA SER A 5 -10.44 -9.21 54.22
C SER A 5 -10.74 -9.15 52.70
N HIS A 6 -9.99 -9.96 51.94
CA HIS A 6 -10.37 -10.79 50.78
C HIS A 6 -11.28 -10.28 49.64
N SER A 7 -10.79 -10.39 48.40
CA SER A 7 -11.19 -11.43 47.40
C SER A 7 -10.65 -11.03 46.01
N SER A 8 -9.67 -11.74 45.44
CA SER A 8 -9.82 -12.95 44.61
C SER A 8 -10.69 -12.77 43.35
N LEU A 9 -10.11 -12.25 42.26
CA LEU A 9 -10.47 -12.59 40.87
C LEU A 9 -9.15 -12.55 40.07
N LYS A 10 -8.37 -13.63 40.02
CA LYS A 10 -8.42 -14.64 38.95
C LYS A 10 -8.46 -14.00 37.56
N ASP A 11 -7.28 -13.62 37.09
CA ASP A 11 -6.97 -13.40 35.68
C ASP A 11 -7.37 -14.64 34.87
N LEU A 12 -8.55 -14.57 34.25
CA LEU A 12 -8.94 -15.48 33.19
C LEU A 12 -8.31 -14.97 31.89
N CYS A 13 -7.05 -15.36 31.68
CA CYS A 13 -6.44 -15.38 30.37
C CYS A 13 -7.21 -16.39 29.51
N ALA A 14 -8.07 -15.90 28.62
CA ALA A 14 -8.73 -16.71 27.61
C ALA A 14 -7.79 -16.87 26.41
N PRO A 15 -7.31 -18.08 26.05
CA PRO A 15 -6.70 -18.29 24.75
C PRO A 15 -7.79 -18.32 23.68
N SER A 16 -7.83 -17.27 22.86
CA SER A 16 -8.62 -17.27 21.63
C SER A 16 -8.10 -18.38 20.71
N SER A 17 -8.82 -19.51 20.68
CA SER A 17 -8.60 -20.60 19.73
C SER A 17 -9.09 -20.18 18.34
N SER A 18 -8.20 -19.60 17.54
CA SER A 18 -8.41 -19.50 16.09
C SER A 18 -8.19 -20.89 15.46
N LYS A 19 -9.30 -21.55 15.11
CA LYS A 19 -9.31 -22.81 14.35
C LYS A 19 -8.80 -22.55 12.93
N THR A 20 -7.61 -23.05 12.62
CA THR A 20 -7.07 -23.15 11.26
C THR A 20 -7.85 -24.19 10.45
N ILE A 21 -8.39 -23.77 9.31
CA ILE A 21 -8.99 -24.65 8.29
C ILE A 21 -7.85 -25.33 7.51
N PRO A 22 -7.76 -26.67 7.46
CA PRO A 22 -6.78 -27.33 6.61
C PRO A 22 -7.31 -27.40 5.17
N TYR A 23 -6.80 -26.53 4.30
CA TYR A 23 -6.97 -26.70 2.85
C TYR A 23 -5.91 -27.69 2.36
N ASN A 24 -6.32 -28.95 2.20
CA ASN A 24 -5.48 -30.00 1.65
C ASN A 24 -5.45 -29.88 0.14
N ASN A 25 -4.33 -29.43 -0.43
CA ASN A 25 -4.06 -29.56 -1.86
C ASN A 25 -2.75 -30.32 -2.05
N GLY A 26 -2.85 -31.65 -2.05
CA GLY A 26 -1.81 -32.52 -2.53
C GLY A 26 -1.59 -32.27 -4.03
N ARG A 27 -0.51 -31.57 -4.36
CA ARG A 27 0.07 -31.62 -5.69
C ARG A 27 1.57 -31.86 -5.55
N SER A 28 1.94 -33.12 -5.76
CA SER A 28 3.30 -33.59 -5.83
C SER A 28 4.01 -32.89 -6.99
N HIS A 29 4.82 -31.89 -6.69
CA HIS A 29 5.74 -31.30 -7.66
C HIS A 29 7.11 -31.98 -7.48
N SER A 30 7.44 -32.82 -8.46
CA SER A 30 8.78 -33.34 -8.72
C SER A 30 9.81 -32.21 -8.62
N ARG A 31 10.71 -32.30 -7.63
CA ARG A 31 11.82 -31.36 -7.47
C ARG A 31 12.89 -31.70 -8.50
N LEU A 32 12.80 -31.09 -9.68
CA LEU A 32 13.94 -31.04 -10.60
C LEU A 32 14.90 -29.95 -10.09
N THR A 33 15.90 -30.35 -9.32
CA THR A 33 16.97 -29.46 -8.84
C THR A 33 17.85 -29.05 -10.03
N ARG A 34 17.53 -27.91 -10.63
CA ARG A 34 18.39 -27.27 -11.63
C ARG A 34 19.62 -26.70 -10.91
N ARG A 35 20.75 -27.41 -10.95
CA ARG A 35 22.06 -26.86 -10.56
C ARG A 35 22.41 -25.73 -11.54
N ILE A 36 22.39 -24.50 -11.06
CA ILE A 36 22.95 -23.36 -11.79
C ILE A 36 24.44 -23.31 -11.51
N ARG A 37 25.26 -23.47 -12.55
CA ARG A 37 26.71 -23.27 -12.51
C ARG A 37 26.96 -21.76 -12.57
N MET A 38 27.34 -21.17 -11.45
CA MET A 38 27.76 -19.76 -11.39
C MET A 38 29.14 -19.65 -12.04
N SER A 39 29.22 -19.00 -13.21
CA SER A 39 30.48 -18.59 -13.80
C SER A 39 30.90 -17.28 -13.12
N SER A 40 31.91 -17.35 -12.27
CA SER A 40 32.61 -16.18 -11.73
C SER A 40 33.28 -15.45 -12.89
N GLY A 41 32.81 -14.23 -13.17
CA GLY A 41 33.40 -13.41 -14.22
C GLY A 41 32.86 -11.99 -14.20
N GLY A 42 33.65 -11.09 -13.61
CA GLY A 42 33.80 -9.68 -14.01
C GLY A 42 32.59 -8.77 -13.82
N GLY A 43 32.75 -7.75 -12.97
CA GLY A 43 31.77 -6.69 -12.77
C GLY A 43 31.25 -6.10 -14.08
N GLN A 44 29.96 -6.23 -14.29
CA GLN A 44 29.21 -5.50 -15.30
C GLN A 44 28.07 -4.80 -14.58
N LEU A 45 27.98 -3.48 -14.77
CA LEU A 45 26.81 -2.68 -14.46
C LEU A 45 25.58 -3.45 -14.96
N ALA A 46 24.72 -3.87 -14.05
CA ALA A 46 23.49 -4.58 -14.37
C ALA A 46 22.61 -3.63 -15.18
N THR A 47 22.68 -3.74 -16.51
CA THR A 47 21.68 -3.16 -17.39
C THR A 47 20.40 -3.93 -17.07
N TYR A 48 19.46 -3.28 -16.40
CA TYR A 48 18.16 -3.86 -16.12
C TYR A 48 17.49 -4.14 -17.47
N GLU A 49 17.45 -5.40 -17.88
CA GLU A 49 16.58 -5.85 -18.96
C GLU A 49 15.15 -5.61 -18.48
N GLU A 50 14.53 -4.51 -18.91
CA GLU A 50 13.14 -4.20 -18.61
C GLU A 50 12.28 -5.31 -19.21
N GLY A 51 11.98 -6.31 -18.37
CA GLY A 51 11.25 -7.49 -18.77
C GLY A 51 9.94 -7.06 -19.39
N LYS A 52 9.62 -7.62 -20.57
CA LYS A 52 8.33 -7.43 -21.23
C LYS A 52 7.23 -8.04 -20.34
N LEU A 53 6.77 -7.28 -19.35
CA LEU A 53 5.69 -7.69 -18.46
C LEU A 53 4.46 -7.97 -19.33
N GLU A 54 3.90 -9.18 -19.23
CA GLU A 54 2.58 -9.49 -19.77
C GLU A 54 1.58 -8.54 -19.08
N ARG A 55 1.22 -7.48 -19.79
CA ARG A 55 0.22 -6.54 -19.32
C ARG A 55 -1.13 -7.27 -19.37
N PRO A 56 -1.96 -7.15 -18.33
CA PRO A 56 -3.27 -7.78 -18.35
C PRO A 56 -4.12 -7.23 -19.52
N SER A 57 -5.07 -8.02 -20.01
CA SER A 57 -5.86 -7.71 -21.22
C SER A 57 -6.66 -6.40 -21.18
N TRP A 58 -6.84 -5.81 -19.98
CA TRP A 58 -7.53 -4.54 -19.80
C TRP A 58 -6.63 -3.31 -19.99
N THR A 59 -5.31 -3.47 -20.09
CA THR A 59 -4.36 -2.36 -20.28
C THR A 59 -3.97 -2.15 -21.73
N GLY A 60 -4.44 -1.03 -22.33
CA GLY A 60 -3.78 -0.39 -23.48
C GLY A 60 -4.09 -0.91 -24.88
N GLU A 61 -4.48 -2.18 -25.04
CA GLU A 61 -4.68 -2.75 -26.38
C GLU A 61 -6.11 -2.62 -26.91
N THR A 62 -7.08 -2.30 -26.04
CA THR A 62 -8.49 -2.19 -26.44
C THR A 62 -8.81 -0.81 -27.06
N PRO A 63 -9.75 -0.74 -28.03
CA PRO A 63 -10.20 0.53 -28.60
C PRO A 63 -10.72 1.54 -27.56
N LEU A 64 -11.37 1.05 -26.50
CA LEU A 64 -11.83 1.87 -25.38
C LEU A 64 -10.66 2.46 -24.59
N SER A 65 -9.62 1.67 -24.33
CA SER A 65 -8.41 2.15 -23.65
C SER A 65 -7.72 3.25 -24.45
N ARG A 66 -7.66 3.11 -25.79
CA ARG A 66 -7.14 4.16 -26.68
C ARG A 66 -7.99 5.43 -26.65
N LEU A 67 -9.32 5.29 -26.64
CA LEU A 67 -10.23 6.43 -26.53
C LEU A 67 -10.03 7.19 -25.22
N VAL A 68 -9.97 6.48 -24.09
CA VAL A 68 -9.74 7.09 -22.78
C VAL A 68 -8.36 7.77 -22.73
N GLY A 69 -7.33 7.14 -23.30
CA GLY A 69 -6.00 7.76 -23.43
C GLY A 69 -6.03 9.04 -24.27
N ALA A 70 -6.74 9.05 -25.40
CA ALA A 70 -6.94 10.24 -26.21
C ALA A 70 -7.70 11.33 -25.45
N LEU A 71 -8.76 10.98 -24.72
CA LEU A 71 -9.53 11.92 -23.90
C LEU A 71 -8.69 12.52 -22.77
N ILE A 72 -7.87 11.72 -22.09
CA ILE A 72 -6.98 12.15 -21.00
C ILE A 72 -5.84 13.03 -21.54
N SER A 73 -5.42 12.84 -22.81
CA SER A 73 -4.38 13.68 -23.42
C SER A 73 -4.80 15.16 -23.57
N PHE A 74 -6.11 15.44 -23.60
CA PHE A 74 -6.62 16.81 -23.57
C PHE A 74 -6.48 17.42 -22.18
N LYS A 75 -5.40 18.18 -21.99
CA LYS A 75 -5.05 18.86 -20.74
C LYS A 75 -6.18 19.67 -20.07
N PRO A 76 -6.97 20.51 -20.78
CA PRO A 76 -8.04 21.28 -20.13
C PRO A 76 -9.22 20.42 -19.68
N LEU A 77 -9.56 19.37 -20.44
CA LEU A 77 -10.62 18.44 -20.08
C LEU A 77 -10.20 17.60 -18.87
N PHE A 78 -8.95 17.12 -18.89
CA PHE A 78 -8.37 16.34 -17.81
C PHE A 78 -8.35 17.11 -16.48
N SER A 79 -8.03 18.41 -16.48
CA SER A 79 -8.04 19.21 -15.24
C SER A 79 -9.43 19.31 -14.61
N VAL A 80 -10.48 19.49 -15.41
CA VAL A 80 -11.86 19.55 -14.91
C VAL A 80 -12.29 18.19 -14.37
N LEU A 81 -12.02 17.11 -15.12
CA LEU A 81 -12.31 15.75 -14.69
C LEU A 81 -11.59 15.40 -13.38
N LYS A 82 -10.32 15.82 -13.23
CA LYS A 82 -9.54 15.62 -12.02
C LYS A 82 -10.19 16.27 -10.80
N LEU A 83 -10.75 17.47 -10.94
CA LEU A 83 -11.49 18.14 -9.86
C LEU A 83 -12.79 17.41 -9.53
N GLY A 84 -13.53 16.96 -10.54
CA GLY A 84 -14.76 16.17 -10.36
C GLY A 84 -14.49 14.84 -9.63
N ALA A 85 -13.47 14.10 -10.07
CA ALA A 85 -13.05 12.86 -9.43
C ALA A 85 -12.67 13.06 -7.96
N ARG A 86 -11.92 14.13 -7.65
CA ARG A 86 -11.57 14.50 -6.28
C ARG A 86 -12.83 14.76 -5.44
N GLN A 87 -13.80 15.51 -5.96
CA GLN A 87 -15.02 15.83 -5.24
C GLN A 87 -15.84 14.57 -4.93
N VAL A 88 -15.94 13.64 -5.88
CA VAL A 88 -16.62 12.35 -5.67
C VAL A 88 -15.93 11.55 -4.57
N LEU A 89 -14.61 11.38 -4.64
CA LEU A 89 -13.84 10.64 -3.63
C LEU A 89 -14.04 11.22 -2.22
N ILE A 90 -13.93 12.55 -2.09
CA ILE A 90 -14.17 13.23 -0.81
C ILE A 90 -15.60 13.00 -0.33
N SER A 91 -16.60 13.20 -1.19
CA SER A 91 -18.01 13.03 -0.80
C SER A 91 -18.35 11.58 -0.43
N THR A 92 -17.71 10.60 -1.08
CA THR A 92 -17.86 9.18 -0.76
C THR A 92 -17.27 8.88 0.60
N ALA A 93 -16.07 9.39 0.90
CA ALA A 93 -15.45 9.25 2.21
C ALA A 93 -16.30 9.88 3.33
N GLU A 94 -16.82 11.09 3.11
CA GLU A 94 -17.69 11.79 4.06
C GLU A 94 -19.00 11.01 4.31
N LYS A 95 -19.61 10.44 3.26
CA LYS A 95 -20.78 9.54 3.40
C LYS A 95 -20.46 8.28 4.20
N THR A 96 -19.21 7.81 4.16
CA THR A 96 -18.73 6.69 4.98
C THR A 96 -18.26 7.10 6.38
N ASN A 97 -18.59 8.33 6.83
CA ASN A 97 -18.21 8.92 8.13
C ASN A 97 -16.71 9.20 8.31
N ILE A 98 -15.99 9.47 7.22
CA ILE A 98 -14.57 9.87 7.28
C ILE A 98 -14.46 11.35 6.88
N PRO A 99 -14.27 12.28 7.83
CA PRO A 99 -14.27 13.72 7.56
C PRO A 99 -12.92 14.19 7.00
N TRP A 100 -12.61 13.82 5.74
CA TRP A 100 -11.34 14.15 5.09
C TRP A 100 -11.02 15.65 5.08
N ARG A 101 -12.03 16.51 4.92
CA ARG A 101 -11.83 17.96 4.90
C ARG A 101 -11.40 18.50 6.25
N ASP A 102 -12.01 18.02 7.33
CA ASP A 102 -11.73 18.50 8.68
C ASP A 102 -10.35 18.04 9.13
N MET A 103 -10.01 16.76 8.90
CA MET A 103 -8.65 16.26 9.17
C MET A 103 -7.58 17.04 8.40
N THR A 104 -7.85 17.39 7.13
CA THR A 104 -6.92 18.21 6.35
C THR A 104 -6.75 19.60 6.97
N ARG A 105 -7.85 20.24 7.39
CA ARG A 105 -7.79 21.55 8.06
C ARG A 105 -7.00 21.49 9.35
N GLU A 106 -7.30 20.51 10.20
CA GLU A 106 -6.59 20.28 11.46
C GLU A 106 -5.07 20.14 11.25
N ILE A 107 -4.67 19.33 10.27
CA ILE A 107 -3.25 19.15 9.94
C ILE A 107 -2.60 20.45 9.44
N LEU A 108 -3.29 21.23 8.61
CA LEU A 108 -2.75 22.50 8.09
C LEU A 108 -2.72 23.61 9.15
N GLU A 109 -3.68 23.62 10.08
CA GLU A 109 -3.75 24.56 11.19
C GLU A 109 -2.75 24.21 12.29
N SER A 110 -2.38 22.93 12.41
CA SER A 110 -1.36 22.47 13.34
C SER A 110 0.05 22.89 12.94
N ASP A 111 0.91 23.07 13.94
CA ASP A 111 2.33 23.41 13.77
C ASP A 111 3.19 22.24 13.24
N VAL A 112 2.58 21.11 12.90
CA VAL A 112 3.26 19.88 12.43
C VAL A 112 4.23 20.16 11.27
N TYR A 113 3.83 20.98 10.31
CA TYR A 113 4.72 21.33 9.19
C TYR A 113 5.86 22.28 9.59
N LYS A 114 5.71 23.06 10.67
CA LYS A 114 6.82 23.88 11.21
C LYS A 114 7.88 23.02 11.87
N GLU A 115 7.46 21.91 12.50
CA GLU A 115 8.38 20.97 13.14
C GLU A 115 9.12 20.06 12.14
N MET A 116 8.56 19.88 10.93
CA MET A 116 9.15 19.05 9.87
C MET A 116 10.61 19.46 9.58
N ASP A 117 10.89 20.75 9.47
CA ASP A 117 12.23 21.28 9.18
C ASP A 117 13.24 21.00 10.31
N THR A 118 12.76 20.78 11.53
CA THR A 118 13.61 20.46 12.69
C THR A 118 13.97 18.98 12.76
N ILE A 119 13.08 18.11 12.27
CA ILE A 119 13.21 16.65 12.35
C ILE A 119 13.87 16.10 11.07
N GLN A 120 13.69 16.77 9.93
CA GLN A 120 14.18 16.29 8.64
C GLN A 120 15.72 16.26 8.62
N ASN A 121 16.27 15.06 8.54
CA ASN A 121 17.71 14.89 8.33
C ASN A 121 18.03 15.02 6.83
N ALA A 122 18.51 16.21 6.43
CA ALA A 122 18.90 16.50 5.06
C ALA A 122 20.14 15.73 4.57
N SER A 123 20.85 15.01 5.46
CA SER A 123 22.03 14.22 5.08
C SER A 123 21.70 12.80 4.60
N VAL A 124 20.44 12.38 4.65
CA VAL A 124 20.02 11.03 4.22
C VAL A 124 19.50 11.13 2.80
N GLU A 125 20.29 10.62 1.85
CA GLU A 125 19.91 10.47 0.45
C GLU A 125 19.43 9.03 0.20
N TYR A 126 18.28 8.88 -0.49
CA TYR A 126 17.77 7.57 -0.85
C TYR A 126 18.63 7.01 -2.01
N PRO A 127 19.12 5.77 -1.93
CA PRO A 127 19.93 5.21 -3.01
C PRO A 127 19.06 4.97 -4.26
N ASP A 128 19.55 5.43 -5.41
CA ASP A 128 18.98 5.16 -6.74
C ASP A 128 19.10 3.68 -7.15
#